data_AF-A0A1F6R3J8-F1
#
_entry.id   AF-A0A1F6R3J8-F1
#
_cell.length_a   1.000
_cell.length_b   1.000
_cell.length_c   1.000
_cell.angle_alpha   90.00
_cell.angle_beta   90.00
_cell.angle_gamma   90.00
#
_symmetry.space_group_name_H-M   'P 1'
#
loop_
_entity.id
_entity.type
_entity.pdbx_description
1 polymer ?
#
loop_
_entity_poly.entity_id
_entity_poly.type
_entity_poly.pdbx_seq_one_letter_code
_entity_poly.pdbx_strand_id
1 'polypeptide(L)'
;MEPQRVNVYVENYRNGDDADYAISIDSVSGNCPGGGDCSHLIEVSMVSDKVLDLDEGEVGYTIATVFIEGPVRDGRIVFNVENGVETKQSEVNFQSSVPTSLPEFGNPGMIAILMIPFIALVVSYRLLGRF
;
A
#
# COMPACT_ATOMS: atom_id res chain seq x y z
N MET A 1 13.42 -11.31 -16.40
CA MET A 1 13.14 -10.86 -15.02
C MET A 1 11.90 -11.60 -14.57
N GLU A 2 11.86 -12.12 -13.35
CA GLU A 2 10.65 -12.75 -12.81
C GLU A 2 9.62 -11.68 -12.46
N PRO A 3 8.31 -11.94 -12.68
CA PRO A 3 7.27 -11.01 -12.32
C PRO A 3 7.28 -10.72 -10.82
N GLN A 4 7.09 -9.45 -10.46
CA GLN A 4 7.00 -9.02 -9.06
C GLN A 4 5.55 -8.72 -8.68
N ARG A 5 5.20 -9.07 -7.44
CA ARG A 5 3.91 -8.76 -6.83
C ARG A 5 4.11 -7.80 -5.66
N VAL A 6 3.46 -6.66 -5.70
CA VAL A 6 3.41 -5.69 -4.60
C VAL A 6 1.97 -5.58 -4.11
N ASN A 7 1.75 -5.74 -2.81
CA ASN A 7 0.44 -5.54 -2.20
C ASN A 7 0.40 -4.14 -1.57
N VAL A 8 -0.56 -3.33 -1.99
CA VAL A 8 -0.86 -2.01 -1.46
C VAL A 8 -2.13 -2.12 -0.64
N TYR A 9 -2.05 -1.67 0.61
CA TYR A 9 -3.20 -1.59 1.52
C TYR A 9 -3.75 -0.17 1.49
N VAL A 10 -5.06 -0.05 1.30
CA VAL A 10 -5.79 1.22 1.33
C VAL A 10 -6.72 1.18 2.53
N GLU A 11 -6.47 2.01 3.53
CA GLU A 11 -7.26 2.15 4.75
C GLU A 11 -8.01 3.49 4.77
N ASN A 12 -9.29 3.47 5.13
CA ASN A 12 -10.10 4.68 5.25
C ASN A 12 -10.70 4.78 6.65
N TYR A 13 -10.56 5.95 7.26
CA TYR A 13 -11.11 6.27 8.57
C TYR A 13 -12.40 7.08 8.42
N ARG A 14 -13.52 6.55 8.94
CA ARG A 14 -14.81 7.25 8.92
C ARG A 14 -14.85 8.35 9.97
N ASN A 15 -15.15 9.59 9.55
CA ASN A 15 -15.25 10.76 10.42
C ASN A 15 -16.58 11.51 10.14
N GLY A 16 -17.72 10.94 10.54
CA GLY A 16 -19.05 11.53 10.34
C GLY A 16 -20.11 10.56 9.79
N ASP A 17 -21.24 11.11 9.32
CA ASP A 17 -22.39 10.37 8.80
C ASP A 17 -22.19 9.93 7.34
N ASP A 18 -22.30 8.61 7.16
CA ASP A 18 -22.32 7.77 5.96
C ASP A 18 -21.67 8.36 4.71
N ALA A 19 -20.55 7.76 4.30
CA ALA A 19 -20.49 7.40 2.90
C ALA A 19 -19.60 6.17 2.64
N ASP A 20 -20.08 5.39 1.67
CA ASP A 20 -19.32 4.35 1.02
C ASP A 20 -18.16 4.98 0.27
N TYR A 21 -16.96 4.42 0.42
CA TYR A 21 -15.79 4.90 -0.30
C TYR A 21 -15.62 4.12 -1.59
N ALA A 22 -15.48 4.83 -2.71
CA ALA A 22 -15.08 4.28 -3.99
C ALA A 22 -13.60 4.61 -4.25
N ILE A 23 -12.83 3.61 -4.65
CA ILE A 23 -11.41 3.73 -4.96
C ILE A 23 -11.20 3.47 -6.44
N SER A 24 -10.66 4.47 -7.13
CA SER A 24 -10.33 4.38 -8.55
C SER A 24 -8.86 4.65 -8.79
N ILE A 25 -8.36 4.19 -9.94
CA ILE A 25 -6.97 4.40 -10.36
C ILE A 25 -6.98 5.53 -11.37
N ASP A 26 -6.22 6.60 -11.08
CA ASP A 26 -6.11 7.76 -11.97
C ASP A 26 -5.01 7.55 -13.02
N SER A 27 -3.82 7.20 -12.54
CA SER A 27 -2.66 7.01 -13.40
C SER A 27 -1.67 6.00 -12.83
N VAL A 28 -1.00 5.31 -13.75
CA VAL A 28 0.07 4.35 -13.48
C VAL A 28 1.26 4.73 -14.34
N SER A 29 2.43 4.85 -13.73
CA SER A 29 3.67 5.20 -14.41
C SER A 29 4.82 4.33 -13.91
N GLY A 30 5.68 3.90 -14.83
CA GLY A 30 6.84 3.06 -14.52
C GLY A 30 8.07 3.50 -15.31
N ASN A 31 9.21 3.54 -14.64
CA ASN A 31 10.50 3.86 -15.25
C ASN A 31 11.26 2.58 -15.60
N CYS A 32 11.68 2.50 -16.87
CA CYS A 32 12.53 1.42 -17.36
C CYS A 32 14.02 1.80 -17.42
N PRO A 33 14.95 0.81 -17.31
CA PRO A 33 16.36 0.98 -17.59
C PRO A 33 16.53 1.27 -19.09
N GLY A 34 16.57 2.57 -19.41
CA GLY A 34 16.49 3.08 -20.78
C GLY A 34 15.83 4.47 -20.86
N GLY A 35 15.17 4.91 -19.78
CA GLY A 35 14.63 6.27 -19.68
C GLY A 35 13.27 6.48 -20.38
N GLY A 36 12.47 5.42 -20.53
CA GLY A 36 11.14 5.47 -21.13
C GLY A 36 10.02 5.04 -20.18
N ASP A 37 8.79 5.32 -20.59
CA ASP A 37 7.56 4.90 -19.88
C ASP A 37 7.26 3.41 -20.13
N CYS A 38 7.06 2.69 -19.03
CA CYS A 38 6.72 1.28 -19.00
C CYS A 38 5.43 1.01 -18.22
N SER A 39 4.52 1.98 -18.21
CA SER A 39 3.15 1.87 -17.66
C SER A 39 2.41 0.61 -18.11
N HIS A 40 2.56 0.20 -19.38
CA HIS A 40 1.96 -1.02 -19.94
C HIS A 40 2.45 -2.33 -19.32
N LEU A 41 3.54 -2.32 -18.54
CA LEU A 41 4.10 -3.48 -17.84
C LEU A 41 3.61 -3.57 -16.38
N ILE A 42 2.74 -2.66 -15.97
CA ILE A 42 2.19 -2.59 -14.61
C ILE A 42 0.70 -2.84 -14.71
N GLU A 43 0.26 -3.95 -14.13
CA GLU A 43 -1.15 -4.27 -13.94
C GLU A 43 -1.52 -4.03 -12.48
N VAL A 44 -2.64 -3.34 -12.24
CA VAL A 44 -3.15 -3.11 -10.89
C VAL A 44 -4.53 -3.74 -10.79
N SER A 45 -4.68 -4.68 -9.87
CA SER A 45 -5.92 -5.39 -9.59
C SER A 45 -6.35 -5.11 -8.16
N MET A 46 -7.60 -4.73 -7.96
CA MET A 46 -8.18 -4.54 -6.63
C MET A 46 -9.15 -5.66 -6.30
N VAL A 47 -9.13 -6.14 -5.06
CA VAL A 47 -10.08 -7.15 -4.59
C VAL A 47 -11.50 -6.56 -4.51
N SER A 48 -11.59 -5.31 -4.07
CA SER A 48 -12.81 -4.51 -4.07
C SER A 48 -12.42 -3.06 -4.36
N ASP A 49 -13.15 -2.41 -5.25
CA ASP A 49 -13.07 -0.97 -5.51
C ASP A 49 -13.94 -0.17 -4.52
N LYS A 50 -14.63 -0.85 -3.61
CA LYS A 50 -15.50 -0.25 -2.61
C LYS A 50 -15.19 -0.72 -1.21
N VAL A 51 -15.32 0.19 -0.26
CA VAL A 51 -15.36 -0.10 1.17
C VAL A 51 -16.75 0.34 1.65
N LEU A 52 -17.59 -0.64 1.96
CA LEU A 52 -19.01 -0.48 2.30
C LEU A 52 -19.25 -0.74 3.79
N ASP A 53 -20.37 -0.23 4.30
CA ASP A 53 -20.93 -0.59 5.62
C ASP A 53 -19.98 -0.37 6.81
N LEU A 54 -19.18 0.70 6.80
CA LEU A 54 -18.31 1.06 7.94
C LEU A 54 -19.09 1.79 9.02
N ASP A 55 -19.08 1.34 10.27
CA ASP A 55 -19.67 2.10 11.38
C ASP A 55 -18.82 3.34 11.74
N GLU A 56 -19.40 4.31 12.46
CA GLU A 56 -18.67 5.50 12.91
C GLU A 56 -17.44 5.12 13.77
N GLY A 57 -16.26 5.62 13.39
CA GLY A 57 -15.00 5.30 14.05
C GLY A 57 -14.37 3.96 13.62
N GLU A 58 -15.01 3.22 12.71
CA GLU A 58 -14.41 2.03 12.13
C GLU A 58 -13.43 2.35 10.99
N VAL A 59 -12.54 1.39 10.78
CA VAL A 59 -11.46 1.44 9.81
C VAL A 59 -11.70 0.33 8.80
N GLY A 60 -11.95 0.71 7.55
CA GLY A 60 -12.11 -0.23 6.45
C GLY A 60 -10.88 -0.26 5.57
N TYR A 61 -10.59 -1.43 4.99
CA TYR A 61 -9.46 -1.60 4.10
C TYR A 61 -9.82 -2.38 2.84
N THR A 62 -9.18 -1.99 1.73
CA THR A 62 -9.09 -2.83 0.53
C THR A 62 -7.63 -3.05 0.16
N ILE A 63 -7.38 -4.09 -0.63
CA ILE A 63 -6.05 -4.47 -1.08
C ILE A 63 -6.01 -4.33 -2.59
N ALA A 64 -5.08 -3.50 -3.06
CA ALA A 64 -4.65 -3.47 -4.45
C ALA A 64 -3.39 -4.33 -4.61
N THR A 65 -3.43 -5.27 -5.54
CA THR A 65 -2.26 -6.02 -5.98
C THR A 65 -1.72 -5.39 -7.25
N VAL A 66 -0.45 -4.99 -7.23
CA VAL A 66 0.29 -4.49 -8.37
C VAL A 66 1.16 -5.63 -8.90
N PHE A 67 0.94 -6.01 -10.14
CA PHE A 67 1.73 -6.98 -10.88
C PHE A 67 2.64 -6.25 -11.85
N ILE A 68 3.94 -6.53 -11.78
CA ILE A 68 4.95 -5.88 -12.59
C ILE A 68 5.59 -6.93 -13.49
N GLU A 69 5.31 -6.84 -14.78
CA GLU A 69 5.78 -7.76 -15.81
C GLU A 69 6.86 -7.10 -16.69
N GLY A 70 8.07 -6.94 -16.14
CA GLY A 70 9.20 -6.45 -16.94
C GLY A 70 10.22 -5.66 -16.11
N PRO A 71 11.16 -4.97 -16.78
CA PRO A 71 12.26 -4.29 -16.10
C PRO A 71 11.84 -2.93 -15.54
N VAL A 72 10.73 -2.86 -14.79
CA VAL A 72 10.33 -1.62 -14.11
C VAL A 72 11.16 -1.49 -12.83
N ARG A 73 11.88 -0.37 -12.67
CA ARG A 73 12.73 -0.13 -11.49
C ARG A 73 11.99 0.60 -10.39
N ASP A 74 11.29 1.65 -10.79
CA ASP A 74 10.60 2.59 -9.93
C ASP A 74 9.36 3.05 -10.66
N GLY A 75 8.31 3.35 -9.92
CA GLY A 75 7.08 3.82 -10.49
C GLY A 75 6.16 4.41 -9.47
N ARG A 76 5.08 5.00 -9.97
CA ARG A 76 4.08 5.69 -9.16
C ARG A 76 2.70 5.28 -9.62
N ILE A 77 1.86 4.98 -8.65
CA ILE A 77 0.43 4.70 -8.82
C ILE A 77 -0.34 5.75 -8.04
N VAL A 78 -1.30 6.38 -8.71
CA VAL A 78 -2.15 7.40 -8.12
C VAL A 78 -3.56 6.84 -7.97
N PHE A 79 -4.04 6.81 -6.74
CA PHE A 79 -5.37 6.37 -6.36
C PHE A 79 -6.23 7.59 -6.02
N ASN A 80 -7.46 7.60 -6.50
CA ASN A 80 -8.49 8.54 -6.08
C ASN A 80 -9.47 7.80 -5.16
N VAL A 81 -9.65 8.34 -3.96
CA VAL A 81 -10.62 7.85 -2.97
C VAL A 81 -11.75 8.86 -2.88
N GLU A 82 -12.96 8.44 -3.20
CA GLU A 82 -14.14 9.30 -3.27
C GLU A 82 -15.19 8.84 -2.26
N ASN A 83 -15.76 9.80 -1.53
CA ASN A 83 -16.77 9.55 -0.49
C ASN A 83 -18.10 10.25 -0.78
N GLY A 84 -18.50 10.34 -2.06
CA GLY A 84 -19.70 11.07 -2.52
C GLY A 84 -19.69 12.60 -2.33
N VAL A 85 -18.88 13.12 -1.40
CA VAL A 85 -18.76 14.53 -1.00
C VAL A 85 -17.35 15.05 -1.23
N GLU A 86 -16.33 14.24 -0.93
CA GLU A 86 -14.92 14.61 -1.06
C GLU A 86 -14.16 13.59 -1.90
N THR A 87 -13.21 14.08 -2.71
CA THR A 87 -12.23 13.27 -3.43
C THR A 87 -10.85 13.54 -2.83
N LYS A 88 -10.18 12.48 -2.38
CA LYS A 88 -8.80 12.53 -1.90
C LYS A 88 -7.90 11.75 -2.84
N GLN A 89 -6.79 12.38 -3.22
CA GLN A 89 -5.76 11.74 -4.03
C GLN A 89 -4.65 11.19 -3.12
N SER A 90 -4.26 9.95 -3.38
CA SER A 90 -3.24 9.22 -2.64
C SER A 90 -2.26 8.57 -3.60
N GLU A 91 -0.96 8.67 -3.33
CA GLU A 91 0.09 8.19 -4.23
C GLU A 91 0.95 7.11 -3.56
N VAL A 92 1.19 6.02 -4.28
CA VAL A 92 2.19 5.00 -3.90
C VAL A 92 3.35 5.06 -4.87
N ASN A 93 4.53 5.32 -4.33
CA ASN A 93 5.78 5.13 -5.05
C ASN A 93 6.30 3.73 -4.73
N PHE A 94 6.43 2.86 -5.72
CA PHE A 94 7.02 1.55 -5.52
C PHE A 94 8.45 1.52 -6.07
N GLN A 95 9.32 0.82 -5.37
CA GLN A 95 10.66 0.49 -5.84
C GLN A 95 10.72 -1.03 -6.01
N SER A 96 11.14 -1.50 -7.19
CA SER A 96 11.32 -2.93 -7.46
C SER A 96 12.18 -3.51 -6.34
N SER A 97 11.66 -4.51 -5.63
CA SER A 97 12.21 -5.24 -4.45
C SER A 97 11.64 -4.94 -3.06
N VAL A 98 10.78 -3.94 -2.84
CA VAL A 98 10.24 -3.64 -1.48
C VAL A 98 8.70 -3.53 -1.47
N PRO A 99 7.99 -4.30 -0.61
CA PRO A 99 6.56 -4.09 -0.41
C PRO A 99 6.32 -2.68 0.17
N THR A 100 5.41 -1.91 -0.42
CA THR A 100 5.18 -0.51 -0.06
C THR A 100 3.74 -0.29 0.39
N SER A 101 3.56 0.45 1.49
CA SER A 101 2.26 0.92 1.99
C SER A 101 2.05 2.39 1.63
N LEU A 102 0.79 2.82 1.52
CA LEU A 102 0.44 4.23 1.32
C LEU A 102 0.95 5.10 2.50
N PRO A 103 1.36 6.36 2.27
CA PRO A 103 1.93 7.24 3.30
C PRO A 103 1.00 7.49 4.48
N GLU A 104 -0.32 7.55 4.24
CA GLU A 104 -1.34 7.64 5.29
C GLU A 104 -1.37 6.43 6.25
N PHE A 105 -0.75 5.29 5.87
CA PHE A 105 -0.62 4.08 6.71
C PHE A 105 0.82 3.84 7.18
N GLY A 106 1.74 4.74 6.83
CA GLY A 106 3.11 4.76 7.31
C GLY A 106 3.24 5.33 8.71
N ASN A 107 2.24 5.19 9.59
CA ASN A 107 2.36 5.68 10.96
C ASN A 107 3.52 4.92 11.62
N PRO A 108 4.62 5.60 12.00
CA PRO A 108 5.80 4.94 12.57
C PRO A 108 5.49 4.10 13.82
N GLY A 109 4.33 4.33 14.45
CA GLY A 109 3.81 3.48 15.53
C GLY A 109 3.57 2.02 15.13
N MET A 110 3.00 1.74 13.95
CA MET A 110 2.70 0.36 13.51
C MET A 110 3.96 -0.40 13.12
N ILE A 111 4.91 0.27 12.46
CA ILE A 111 6.23 -0.31 12.14
C ILE A 111 7.01 -0.60 13.44
N ALA A 112 6.91 0.27 14.45
CA ALA A 112 7.51 0.03 15.76
C ALA A 112 6.92 -1.21 16.47
N ILE A 113 5.59 -1.42 16.40
CA ILE A 113 4.93 -2.57 17.01
C ILE A 113 5.40 -3.90 16.40
N LEU A 114 5.65 -3.96 15.09
CA LEU A 114 6.17 -5.17 14.44
C LEU A 114 7.65 -5.42 14.72
N MET A 115 8.44 -4.37 14.99
CA MET A 115 9.88 -4.47 15.25
C MET A 115 10.19 -4.79 16.73
N ILE A 116 9.34 -4.39 17.68
CA ILE A 116 9.52 -4.69 19.11
C ILE A 116 9.66 -6.19 19.42
N PRO A 117 8.80 -7.11 18.94
CA PRO A 117 8.95 -8.54 19.23
C PRO A 117 10.22 -9.13 18.61
N PHE A 118 10.63 -8.64 17.44
CA PHE A 118 11.86 -9.09 16.79
C PHE A 118 13.12 -8.67 17.58
N ILE A 119 13.15 -7.43 18.05
CA ILE A 119 14.22 -6.92 18.93
C ILE A 119 14.24 -7.68 20.26
N ALA A 120 13.07 -7.90 20.88
CA ALA A 120 12.95 -8.65 22.13
C ALA A 120 13.47 -10.09 21.99
N LEU A 121 13.18 -10.76 20.87
CA LEU A 121 13.64 -12.12 20.60
C LEU A 121 15.16 -12.18 20.42
N VAL A 122 15.75 -11.23 19.70
CA VAL A 122 17.22 -11.14 19.53
C VAL A 122 17.93 -10.87 20.86
N VAL A 123 17.38 -9.97 21.69
CA VAL A 123 17.94 -9.67 23.02
C VAL A 123 17.85 -10.89 23.93
N SER A 124 16.69 -11.55 23.98
CA SER A 124 16.48 -12.78 24.74
C SER A 124 17.46 -13.88 24.33
N TYR A 125 17.66 -14.07 23.03
CA TYR A 125 18.59 -15.07 22.49
C TYR A 125 20.05 -14.76 22.87
N ARG A 126 20.47 -13.49 22.85
CA ARG A 126 21.82 -13.10 23.27
C ARG A 126 22.04 -13.21 24.78
N LEU A 127 21.00 -13.00 25.59
CA LEU A 127 21.07 -13.14 27.04
C LEU A 127 21.08 -14.61 27.47
N LEU A 128 20.29 -15.46 26.81
CA LEU A 128 20.23 -16.90 27.09
C LEU A 128 21.42 -17.67 26.50
N GLY A 129 21.94 -17.27 25.33
CA GLY A 129 23.14 -17.85 24.73
C GLY A 129 24.47 -17.45 25.40
N ARG A 130 24.40 -16.70 26.51
CA ARG A 130 25.54 -16.32 27.35
C ARG A 130 25.60 -17.09 28.68
N PHE A 131 24.72 -18.07 28.88
CA PHE A 131 24.77 -19.04 29.97
C PHE A 131 25.28 -20.39 29.47
#